data_AF-A0A846CLE8-F1
#
_entry.id   AF-A0A846CLE8-F1
#
_cell.length_a   1.000
_cell.length_b   1.000
_cell.length_c   1.000
_cell.angle_alpha   90.00
_cell.angle_beta   90.00
_cell.angle_gamma   90.00
#
_symmetry.space_group_name_H-M   'P 1'
#
loop_
_entity.id
_entity.type
_entity.pdbx_description
1 polymer ?
#
loop_
_entity_poly.entity_id
_entity_poly.type
_entity_poly.pdbx_seq_one_letter_code
_entity_poly.pdbx_strand_id
1 'polypeptide(L)'
;MLNTQTLRKSVWGGSAEFTKSAFKWRNGQVYLAKCCEPLPIRWSRQLPPDCAPSTITVKLDPSGRWSVSLRVNDTRNLRLKPTNKQVGIDLGITSLLTISNGEKVANPKNLSKLHKKLRLAAKSLKRKTKGSNNYQKARLKVARIYAKIKDSRLDYTHKVTYVANPTAPLQLIRENQTIVVEDLSVKNMARESQSTPEQLVMPTGPN
;
A
#
# COMPACT_ATOMS: atom_id res chain seq x y z
N MET A 1 19.55 -5.20 26.09
CA MET A 1 20.09 -5.43 24.73
C MET A 1 19.36 -6.62 24.12
N LEU A 2 18.52 -6.42 23.10
CA LEU A 2 17.70 -7.49 22.52
C LEU A 2 18.59 -8.52 21.79
N ASN A 3 18.50 -9.78 22.21
CA ASN A 3 19.28 -10.90 21.70
C ASN A 3 18.76 -11.31 20.30
N THR A 4 19.47 -10.94 19.24
CA THR A 4 19.05 -11.11 17.84
C THR A 4 19.40 -12.48 17.24
N GLN A 5 19.14 -13.57 17.95
CA GLN A 5 19.46 -14.92 17.47
C GLN A 5 18.23 -15.80 17.25
N THR A 6 17.34 -15.48 16.29
CA THR A 6 16.60 -16.52 15.51
C THR A 6 15.89 -16.00 14.24
N LEU A 7 16.36 -14.91 13.62
CA LEU A 7 15.87 -14.54 12.28
C LEU A 7 17.09 -14.36 11.38
N ARG A 8 17.33 -15.36 10.52
CA ARG A 8 18.31 -15.28 9.44
C ARG A 8 17.93 -14.05 8.62
N LYS A 9 18.64 -12.94 8.79
CA LYS A 9 18.37 -11.67 8.09
C LYS A 9 18.65 -11.90 6.61
N SER A 10 17.64 -12.36 5.87
CA SER A 10 17.70 -12.33 4.42
C SER A 10 17.83 -10.88 3.99
N VAL A 11 18.73 -10.63 3.05
CA VAL A 11 18.97 -9.31 2.46
C VAL A 11 17.67 -8.73 1.90
N TRP A 12 16.69 -9.58 1.56
CA TRP A 12 15.38 -9.24 1.02
C TRP A 12 14.28 -9.01 2.09
N GLY A 13 14.63 -9.00 3.37
CA GLY A 13 13.65 -8.95 4.46
C GLY A 13 13.15 -10.34 4.85
N GLY A 14 12.08 -10.40 5.64
CA GLY A 14 11.51 -11.65 6.11
C GLY A 14 10.29 -11.43 7.00
N SER A 15 9.54 -12.49 7.26
CA SER A 15 8.42 -12.48 8.19
C SER A 15 8.46 -13.69 9.10
N ALA A 16 7.99 -13.51 10.33
CA ALA A 16 7.74 -14.57 11.27
C ALA A 16 6.33 -14.41 11.83
N GLU A 17 5.60 -15.52 11.87
CA GLU A 17 4.25 -15.58 12.41
C GLU A 17 4.27 -16.30 13.76
N PHE A 18 3.58 -15.72 14.73
CA PHE A 18 3.46 -16.20 16.10
C PHE A 18 1.98 -16.38 16.42
N THR A 19 1.59 -17.62 16.72
CA THR A 19 0.24 -17.96 17.21
C THR A 19 0.18 -17.78 18.72
N LYS A 20 -1.02 -17.95 19.33
CA LYS A 20 -1.26 -17.69 20.76
C LYS A 20 -0.27 -18.32 21.74
N SER A 21 0.33 -19.46 21.39
CA SER A 21 1.34 -20.12 22.24
C SER A 21 2.70 -19.40 22.24
N ALA A 22 2.99 -18.60 21.22
CA ALA A 22 4.29 -18.02 20.95
C ALA A 22 4.37 -16.49 21.20
N PHE A 23 3.33 -15.89 21.80
CA PHE A 23 3.35 -14.51 22.28
C PHE A 23 2.42 -14.34 23.51
N LYS A 24 2.62 -13.27 24.28
CA LYS A 24 1.70 -12.84 25.35
C LYS A 24 1.15 -11.46 25.02
N TRP A 25 -0.14 -11.27 25.26
CA TRP A 25 -0.83 -9.99 25.15
C TRP A 25 -1.28 -9.55 26.54
N ARG A 26 -0.78 -8.40 27.02
CA ARG A 26 -1.11 -7.86 28.34
C ARG A 26 -1.17 -6.34 28.25
N ASN A 27 -2.25 -5.73 28.75
CA ASN A 27 -2.40 -4.27 28.84
C ASN A 27 -2.06 -3.50 27.54
N GLY A 28 -2.46 -4.02 26.38
CA GLY A 28 -2.15 -3.39 25.09
C GLY A 28 -0.72 -3.59 24.57
N GLN A 29 0.09 -4.39 25.26
CA GLN A 29 1.49 -4.66 24.93
C GLN A 29 1.69 -6.08 24.41
N VAL A 30 2.61 -6.22 23.46
CA VAL A 30 2.99 -7.50 22.83
C VAL A 30 4.32 -7.98 23.41
N TYR A 31 4.35 -9.19 23.92
CA TYR A 31 5.57 -9.90 24.31
C TYR A 31 5.74 -11.10 23.39
N LEU A 32 6.88 -11.21 22.70
CA LEU A 32 7.17 -12.43 21.93
C LEU A 32 7.77 -13.50 22.84
N ALA A 33 7.62 -14.77 22.45
CA ALA A 33 8.32 -15.86 23.10
C ALA A 33 9.83 -15.56 23.19
N LYS A 34 10.42 -15.80 24.36
CA LYS A 34 11.84 -15.53 24.68
C LYS A 34 12.22 -14.04 24.75
N CYS A 35 11.27 -13.12 24.71
CA CYS A 35 11.49 -11.70 25.05
C CYS A 35 10.92 -11.40 26.44
N CYS A 36 11.76 -10.88 27.34
CA CYS A 36 11.33 -10.46 28.68
C CYS A 36 10.64 -9.08 28.66
N GLU A 37 11.01 -8.24 27.70
CA GLU A 37 10.46 -6.89 27.52
C GLU A 37 9.39 -6.87 26.41
N PRO A 38 8.38 -5.98 26.52
CA PRO A 38 7.41 -5.80 25.47
C PRO A 38 8.06 -5.20 24.23
N LEU A 39 7.50 -5.50 23.05
CA LEU A 39 7.95 -4.86 21.82
C LEU A 39 7.65 -3.36 21.85
N PRO A 40 8.64 -2.48 21.56
CA PRO A 40 8.40 -1.05 21.42
C PRO A 40 7.67 -0.77 20.10
N ILE A 41 6.34 -0.86 20.12
CA ILE A 41 5.48 -0.71 18.96
C ILE A 41 4.90 0.70 18.93
N ARG A 42 5.11 1.41 17.81
CA ARG A 42 4.31 2.59 17.47
C ARG A 42 2.99 2.14 16.84
N TRP A 43 1.91 2.21 17.60
CA TRP A 43 0.58 1.80 17.17
C TRP A 43 0.02 2.73 16.08
N SER A 44 -0.46 2.14 14.98
CA SER A 44 -1.22 2.88 13.95
C SER A 44 -2.71 3.00 14.29
N ARG A 45 -3.22 2.03 15.06
CA ARG A 45 -4.58 2.01 15.61
C ARG A 45 -4.58 1.24 16.92
N GLN A 46 -5.41 1.65 17.86
CA GLN A 46 -5.68 0.84 19.05
C GLN A 46 -6.61 -0.32 18.70
N LEU A 47 -6.43 -1.44 19.38
CA LEU A 47 -7.36 -2.57 19.29
C LEU A 47 -8.62 -2.26 20.11
N PRO A 48 -9.79 -2.77 19.72
CA PRO A 48 -10.98 -2.68 20.55
C PRO A 48 -10.72 -3.31 21.93
N PRO A 49 -11.30 -2.77 23.02
CA PRO A 49 -10.99 -3.20 24.38
C PRO A 49 -11.24 -4.69 24.60
N ASP A 50 -12.28 -5.26 23.97
CA ASP A 50 -12.67 -6.66 24.14
C ASP A 50 -12.00 -7.61 23.13
N CYS A 51 -11.02 -7.12 22.35
CA CYS A 51 -10.37 -7.90 21.30
C CYS A 51 -8.92 -8.25 21.66
N ALA A 52 -8.67 -9.54 21.90
CA ALA A 52 -7.33 -10.08 21.98
C ALA A 52 -6.84 -10.57 20.61
N PRO A 53 -5.56 -10.35 20.25
CA PRO A 53 -4.99 -10.90 19.03
C PRO A 53 -4.93 -12.43 19.07
N SER A 54 -5.20 -13.07 17.93
CA SER A 54 -5.04 -14.52 17.73
C SER A 54 -3.69 -14.88 17.14
N THR A 55 -3.16 -14.02 16.27
CA THR A 55 -1.91 -14.20 15.55
C THR A 55 -1.17 -12.88 15.45
N ILE A 56 0.15 -12.91 15.61
CA ILE A 56 1.02 -11.76 15.41
C ILE A 56 2.02 -12.10 14.32
N THR A 57 2.12 -11.25 13.30
CA THR A 57 3.15 -11.38 12.25
C THR A 57 4.12 -10.21 12.38
N VAL A 58 5.40 -10.53 12.57
CA VAL A 58 6.48 -9.55 12.57
C VAL A 58 7.18 -9.62 11.21
N LYS A 59 7.30 -8.47 10.55
CA LYS A 59 7.87 -8.38 9.20
C LYS A 59 8.95 -7.33 9.10
N LEU A 60 10.07 -7.70 8.49
CA LEU A 60 11.13 -6.82 8.04
C LEU A 60 11.00 -6.58 6.53
N ASP A 61 10.81 -5.33 6.15
CA ASP A 61 10.79 -4.89 4.75
C ASP A 61 12.23 -4.75 4.20
N PRO A 62 12.47 -5.00 2.90
CA PRO A 62 13.77 -4.74 2.24
C PRO A 62 14.37 -3.35 2.50
N SER A 63 13.54 -2.34 2.81
CA SER A 63 13.93 -0.97 3.19
C SER A 63 14.55 -0.85 4.58
N GLY A 64 14.53 -1.93 5.37
CA GLY A 64 14.99 -1.99 6.76
C GLY A 64 13.93 -1.62 7.80
N ARG A 65 12.67 -1.46 7.39
CA ARG A 65 11.56 -1.12 8.30
C ARG A 65 10.95 -2.38 8.90
N TRP A 66 10.80 -2.39 10.22
CA TRP A 66 10.02 -3.39 10.95
C TRP A 66 8.55 -2.99 11.03
N SER A 67 7.67 -3.97 10.93
CA SER A 67 6.22 -3.81 11.12
C SER A 67 5.67 -5.02 11.86
N VAL A 68 4.61 -4.80 12.63
CA VAL A 68 3.89 -5.84 13.37
C VAL A 68 2.42 -5.76 12.97
N SER A 69 1.84 -6.86 12.54
CA SER A 69 0.41 -6.97 12.25
C SER A 69 -0.24 -7.95 13.22
N LEU A 70 -1.37 -7.55 13.79
CA LEU A 70 -2.12 -8.34 14.75
C LEU A 70 -3.44 -8.75 14.12
N ARG A 71 -3.69 -10.06 14.02
CA ARG A 71 -4.99 -10.60 13.62
C ARG A 71 -5.89 -10.62 14.85
N VAL A 72 -7.04 -9.99 14.75
CA VAL A 72 -8.06 -9.94 15.81
C VAL A 72 -9.40 -10.38 15.24
N ASN A 73 -10.24 -10.99 16.08
CA ASN A 73 -11.64 -11.21 15.76
C ASN A 73 -12.45 -10.04 16.35
N ASP A 74 -12.92 -9.13 15.49
CA ASP A 74 -13.71 -7.97 15.90
C ASP A 74 -15.20 -8.31 15.80
N THR A 75 -15.85 -8.50 16.93
CA THR A 75 -17.27 -8.90 17.02
C THR A 75 -18.24 -7.72 16.95
N ARG A 76 -17.73 -6.48 16.83
CA ARG A 76 -18.57 -5.29 16.80
C ARG A 76 -19.35 -5.23 15.49
N ASN A 77 -20.65 -4.97 15.61
CA ASN A 77 -21.49 -4.68 14.45
C ASN A 77 -21.30 -3.22 14.02
N LEU A 78 -20.45 -2.99 13.01
CA LEU A 78 -20.16 -1.66 12.46
C LEU A 78 -20.96 -1.35 11.19
N ARG A 79 -22.12 -2.00 11.00
CA ARG A 79 -22.99 -1.73 9.84
C ARG A 79 -23.48 -0.29 9.89
N LEU A 80 -23.35 0.40 8.76
CA LEU A 80 -23.91 1.73 8.57
C LEU A 80 -25.41 1.63 8.31
N LYS A 81 -26.13 2.76 8.49
CA LYS A 81 -27.54 2.83 8.09
C LYS A 81 -27.65 2.57 6.58
N PRO A 82 -28.62 1.75 6.13
CA PRO A 82 -28.78 1.47 4.71
C PRO A 82 -29.13 2.75 3.95
N THR A 83 -28.66 2.84 2.71
CA THR A 83 -28.94 3.93 1.77
C THR A 83 -29.34 3.33 0.43
N ASN A 84 -30.05 4.09 -0.41
CA ASN A 84 -30.39 3.67 -1.78
C ASN A 84 -29.41 4.25 -2.82
N LYS A 85 -28.35 4.92 -2.36
CA LYS A 85 -27.33 5.52 -3.23
C LYS A 85 -26.51 4.45 -3.94
N GLN A 86 -26.29 4.67 -5.22
CA GLN A 86 -25.50 3.81 -6.09
C GLN A 86 -24.52 4.68 -6.87
N VAL A 87 -23.30 4.18 -7.08
CA VAL A 87 -22.27 4.90 -7.83
C VAL A 87 -21.59 3.96 -8.82
N GLY A 88 -21.49 4.39 -10.07
CA GLY A 88 -20.64 3.76 -11.08
C GLY A 88 -19.23 4.33 -11.00
N ILE A 89 -18.23 3.48 -11.13
CA ILE A 89 -16.82 3.83 -11.15
C ILE A 89 -16.20 3.40 -12.48
N ASP A 90 -15.52 4.33 -13.13
CA ASP A 90 -14.62 4.13 -14.26
C ASP A 90 -13.18 4.42 -13.81
N LEU A 91 -12.24 3.51 -14.10
CA LEU A 91 -10.83 3.69 -13.72
C LEU A 91 -9.99 4.06 -14.93
N GLY A 92 -9.46 5.28 -14.91
CA GLY A 92 -8.62 5.80 -15.99
C GLY A 92 -7.12 5.75 -15.73
N ILE A 93 -6.37 6.07 -16.78
CA ILE A 93 -4.91 6.27 -16.74
C ILE A 93 -4.59 7.75 -16.50
N THR A 94 -5.40 8.63 -17.08
CA THR A 94 -5.32 10.09 -16.98
C THR A 94 -5.88 10.59 -15.64
N SER A 95 -7.09 10.17 -15.28
CA SER A 95 -7.69 10.30 -13.94
C SER A 95 -7.67 8.94 -13.26
N LEU A 96 -7.39 8.89 -11.95
CA LEU A 96 -7.41 7.65 -11.18
C LEU A 96 -8.79 7.00 -11.19
N LEU A 97 -9.83 7.82 -11.09
CA LEU A 97 -11.23 7.41 -10.94
C LEU A 97 -12.11 8.49 -11.55
N THR A 98 -13.08 8.09 -12.36
CA THR A 98 -14.24 8.90 -12.73
C THR A 98 -15.46 8.22 -12.15
N ILE A 99 -16.40 8.99 -11.60
CA ILE A 99 -17.64 8.41 -11.09
C ILE A 99 -18.85 8.86 -11.89
N SER A 100 -19.96 8.14 -11.73
CA SER A 100 -21.19 8.35 -12.50
C SER A 100 -21.82 9.74 -12.34
N ASN A 101 -21.45 10.53 -11.33
CA ASN A 101 -21.88 11.93 -11.19
C ASN A 101 -21.00 12.93 -12.01
N GLY A 102 -19.99 12.43 -12.74
CA GLY A 102 -19.06 13.21 -13.55
C GLY A 102 -17.79 13.68 -12.82
N GLU A 103 -17.69 13.50 -11.50
CA GLU A 103 -16.50 13.88 -10.74
C GLU A 103 -15.30 12.99 -11.08
N LYS A 104 -14.13 13.61 -11.17
CA LYS A 104 -12.86 12.96 -11.52
C LYS A 104 -11.84 13.13 -10.40
N VAL A 105 -11.28 12.02 -9.95
CA VAL A 105 -10.15 11.99 -9.04
C VAL A 105 -8.87 11.88 -9.86
N ALA A 106 -8.00 12.88 -9.74
CA ALA A 106 -6.73 12.90 -10.49
C ALA A 106 -5.75 11.82 -9.98
N ASN A 107 -4.81 11.39 -10.83
CA ASN A 107 -3.68 10.56 -10.38
C ASN A 107 -2.76 11.41 -9.47
N PRO A 108 -2.11 10.87 -8.42
CA PRO A 108 -1.30 11.67 -7.51
C PRO A 108 -0.05 12.20 -8.23
N LYS A 109 -0.04 13.52 -8.48
CA LYS A 109 1.01 14.23 -9.23
C LYS A 109 2.41 14.11 -8.61
N ASN A 110 2.48 13.83 -7.31
CA ASN A 110 3.73 13.80 -6.52
C ASN A 110 4.60 12.55 -6.74
N LEU A 111 4.12 11.53 -7.47
CA LEU A 111 4.89 10.30 -7.70
C LEU A 111 5.99 10.45 -8.77
N SER A 112 5.84 11.40 -9.69
CA SER A 112 6.78 11.61 -10.80
C SER A 112 8.23 11.87 -10.32
N LYS A 113 8.38 12.73 -9.31
CA LYS A 113 9.69 13.05 -8.69
C LYS A 113 10.30 11.80 -8.02
N LEU A 114 9.49 10.97 -7.38
CA LEU A 114 9.96 9.74 -6.73
C LEU A 114 10.37 8.68 -7.76
N HIS A 115 9.64 8.53 -8.86
CA HIS A 115 10.02 7.64 -9.95
C HIS A 115 11.34 8.06 -10.62
N LYS A 116 11.55 9.36 -10.85
CA LYS A 116 12.84 9.88 -11.34
C LYS A 116 13.99 9.50 -10.39
N LYS A 117 13.80 9.70 -9.08
CA LYS A 117 14.78 9.31 -8.05
C LYS A 117 15.03 7.80 -8.02
N LEU A 118 13.98 6.99 -8.15
CA LEU A 118 14.08 5.53 -8.20
C LEU A 118 14.93 5.07 -9.40
N ARG A 119 14.67 5.63 -10.59
CA ARG A 119 15.41 5.32 -11.81
C ARG A 119 16.90 5.61 -11.66
N LEU A 120 17.26 6.78 -11.11
CA LEU A 120 18.66 7.14 -10.87
C LEU A 120 19.33 6.22 -9.83
N ALA A 121 18.62 5.91 -8.74
CA ALA A 121 19.13 5.01 -7.70
C ALA A 121 19.33 3.57 -8.22
N ALA A 122 18.39 3.07 -9.03
CA ALA A 122 18.49 1.76 -9.66
C ALA A 122 19.65 1.70 -10.67
N LYS A 123 19.84 2.74 -11.49
CA LYS A 123 21.01 2.86 -12.40
C LYS A 123 22.34 2.90 -11.64
N SER A 124 22.36 3.54 -10.46
CA SER A 124 23.54 3.52 -9.59
C SER A 124 23.80 2.11 -9.04
N LEU A 125 22.76 1.43 -8.53
CA LEU A 125 22.85 0.06 -8.01
C LEU A 125 23.39 -0.94 -9.03
N LYS A 126 22.90 -0.89 -10.28
CA LYS A 126 23.34 -1.79 -11.36
C LYS A 126 24.86 -1.69 -11.62
N ARG A 127 25.46 -0.53 -11.35
CA ARG A 127 26.90 -0.27 -11.53
C ARG A 127 27.75 -0.68 -10.32
N LYS A 128 27.17 -1.17 -9.24
CA LYS A 128 27.90 -1.59 -8.03
C LYS A 128 28.14 -3.10 -8.04
N THR A 129 29.33 -3.51 -7.61
CA THR A 129 29.71 -4.93 -7.46
C THR A 129 28.82 -5.60 -6.41
N LYS A 130 28.08 -6.64 -6.81
CA LYS A 130 27.24 -7.44 -5.91
C LYS A 130 28.06 -7.95 -4.72
N GLY A 131 27.45 -7.97 -3.54
CA GLY A 131 28.12 -8.40 -2.29
C GLY A 131 28.97 -7.33 -1.60
N SER A 132 29.37 -6.25 -2.30
CA SER A 132 30.12 -5.17 -1.66
C SER A 132 29.27 -4.34 -0.68
N ASN A 133 29.93 -3.72 0.30
CA ASN A 133 29.27 -2.78 1.22
C ASN A 133 28.58 -1.61 0.49
N ASN A 134 29.19 -1.15 -0.61
CA ASN A 134 28.63 -0.09 -1.44
C ASN A 134 27.37 -0.54 -2.21
N TYR A 135 27.34 -1.80 -2.66
CA TYR A 135 26.13 -2.40 -3.23
C TYR A 135 25.01 -2.47 -2.20
N GLN A 136 25.31 -2.89 -0.97
CA GLN A 136 24.30 -2.98 0.09
C GLN A 136 23.70 -1.60 0.43
N LYS A 137 24.53 -0.56 0.52
CA LYS A 137 24.07 0.83 0.71
C LYS A 137 23.17 1.30 -0.44
N ALA A 138 23.58 1.03 -1.69
CA ALA A 138 22.80 1.40 -2.87
C ALA A 138 21.46 0.65 -2.94
N ARG A 139 21.46 -0.64 -2.60
CA ARG A 139 20.26 -1.48 -2.58
C ARG A 139 19.25 -0.98 -1.56
N LEU A 140 19.70 -0.65 -0.34
CA LEU A 140 18.85 -0.09 0.70
C LEU A 140 18.24 1.25 0.27
N LYS A 141 19.00 2.10 -0.44
CA LYS A 141 18.49 3.36 -1.01
C LYS A 141 17.36 3.12 -2.01
N VAL A 142 17.52 2.16 -2.92
CA VAL A 142 16.48 1.75 -3.87
C VAL A 142 15.24 1.25 -3.12
N ALA A 143 15.41 0.36 -2.15
CA ALA A 143 14.32 -0.21 -1.37
C ALA A 143 13.53 0.86 -0.60
N ARG A 144 14.20 1.84 0.01
CA ARG A 144 13.53 2.97 0.70
C ARG A 144 12.71 3.85 -0.23
N ILE A 145 13.21 4.15 -1.43
CA ILE A 145 12.47 4.94 -2.42
C ILE A 145 11.25 4.16 -2.90
N TYR A 146 11.41 2.85 -3.16
CA TYR A 146 10.31 1.99 -3.56
C TYR A 146 9.23 1.88 -2.48
N ALA A 147 9.62 1.68 -1.22
CA ALA A 147 8.71 1.68 -0.08
C ALA A 147 7.93 3.00 0.02
N LYS A 148 8.60 4.15 -0.15
CA LYS A 148 7.94 5.46 -0.15
C LYS A 148 6.89 5.59 -1.27
N ILE A 149 7.20 5.14 -2.49
CA ILE A 149 6.23 5.16 -3.61
C ILE A 149 5.03 4.27 -3.29
N LYS A 150 5.27 3.06 -2.79
CA LYS A 150 4.23 2.11 -2.42
C LYS A 150 3.33 2.67 -1.32
N ASP A 151 3.91 3.19 -0.25
CA ASP A 151 3.17 3.77 0.87
C ASP A 151 2.36 4.99 0.41
N SER A 152 2.93 5.87 -0.43
CA SER A 152 2.20 7.02 -0.97
C SER A 152 1.05 6.64 -1.90
N ARG A 153 1.20 5.57 -2.70
CA ARG A 153 0.10 5.04 -3.51
C ARG A 153 -1.01 4.48 -2.63
N LEU A 154 -0.65 3.66 -1.65
CA LEU A 154 -1.60 3.04 -0.73
C LEU A 154 -2.38 4.10 0.08
N ASP A 155 -1.68 5.09 0.62
CA ASP A 155 -2.28 6.23 1.33
C ASP A 155 -3.24 7.01 0.43
N TYR A 156 -2.85 7.29 -0.82
CA TYR A 156 -3.72 7.98 -1.77
C TYR A 156 -4.98 7.17 -2.07
N THR A 157 -4.85 5.88 -2.40
CA THR A 157 -6.00 5.00 -2.65
C THR A 157 -6.89 4.90 -1.43
N HIS A 158 -6.34 4.68 -0.23
CA HIS A 158 -7.14 4.61 1.00
C HIS A 158 -7.89 5.91 1.28
N LYS A 159 -7.27 7.07 1.05
CA LYS A 159 -7.95 8.36 1.20
C LYS A 159 -9.10 8.47 0.20
N VAL A 160 -8.85 8.20 -1.08
CA VAL A 160 -9.88 8.25 -2.13
C VAL A 160 -11.05 7.31 -1.84
N THR A 161 -10.79 6.12 -1.29
CA THR A 161 -11.83 5.12 -1.02
C THR A 161 -12.58 5.36 0.30
N TYR A 162 -11.92 5.88 1.35
CA TYR A 162 -12.44 5.89 2.73
C TYR A 162 -12.56 7.28 3.38
N VAL A 163 -11.66 8.24 3.11
CA VAL A 163 -11.52 9.49 3.89
C VAL A 163 -11.76 10.69 2.99
N ALA A 164 -12.66 11.60 3.41
CA ALA A 164 -12.82 12.94 2.87
C ALA A 164 -11.46 13.58 2.58
N ASN A 165 -11.05 13.56 1.31
CA ASN A 165 -9.91 14.29 0.84
C ASN A 165 -10.41 15.72 0.61
N PRO A 166 -9.77 16.77 1.15
CA PRO A 166 -10.18 18.15 0.86
C PRO A 166 -10.12 18.50 -0.65
N THR A 167 -9.50 17.65 -1.46
CA THR A 167 -9.43 17.73 -2.92
C THR A 167 -10.18 16.61 -3.65
N ALA A 168 -10.83 15.67 -2.95
CA ALA A 168 -11.67 14.64 -3.57
C ALA A 168 -12.94 14.37 -2.72
N PRO A 169 -14.14 14.67 -3.24
CA PRO A 169 -15.42 14.71 -2.49
C PRO A 169 -15.97 13.34 -2.05
N LEU A 170 -15.17 12.27 -2.03
CA LEU A 170 -15.70 10.90 -2.12
C LEU A 170 -15.56 10.09 -0.83
N GLN A 171 -16.69 9.71 -0.21
CA GLN A 171 -16.77 8.59 0.72
C GLN A 171 -17.41 7.38 0.03
N LEU A 172 -16.73 6.82 -0.98
CA LEU A 172 -17.25 5.71 -1.80
C LEU A 172 -17.93 4.62 -0.99
N ILE A 173 -17.26 4.14 0.06
CA ILE A 173 -17.75 3.02 0.88
C ILE A 173 -18.84 3.45 1.89
N ARG A 174 -18.81 4.67 2.42
CA ARG A 174 -19.74 5.08 3.49
C ARG A 174 -21.06 5.63 2.95
N GLU A 175 -21.05 6.20 1.76
CA GLU A 175 -22.18 6.93 1.21
C GLU A 175 -22.98 6.15 0.17
N ASN A 176 -22.44 5.03 -0.33
CA ASN A 176 -23.09 4.23 -1.38
C ASN A 176 -23.33 2.81 -0.91
N GLN A 177 -24.53 2.31 -1.20
CA GLN A 177 -24.93 0.93 -0.91
C GLN A 177 -24.48 -0.02 -2.02
N THR A 178 -24.48 0.46 -3.26
CA THR A 178 -24.02 -0.29 -4.43
C THR A 178 -22.90 0.48 -5.12
N ILE A 179 -21.81 -0.22 -5.39
CA ILE A 179 -20.69 0.29 -6.19
C ILE A 179 -20.57 -0.60 -7.41
N VAL A 180 -20.77 -0.03 -8.59
CA VAL A 180 -20.61 -0.72 -9.87
C VAL A 180 -19.24 -0.37 -10.42
N VAL A 181 -18.45 -1.38 -10.77
CA VAL A 181 -17.12 -1.22 -11.36
C VAL A 181 -17.09 -1.99 -12.66
N GLU A 182 -16.54 -1.38 -13.70
CA GLU A 182 -16.30 -2.03 -14.98
C GLU A 182 -15.23 -3.12 -14.88
N ASP A 183 -15.40 -4.18 -15.69
CA ASP A 183 -14.39 -5.22 -15.84
C ASP A 183 -13.28 -4.74 -16.77
N LEU A 184 -12.23 -4.15 -16.19
CA LEU A 184 -11.13 -3.57 -16.94
C LEU A 184 -10.01 -4.57 -17.19
N SER A 185 -9.63 -4.71 -18.45
CA SER A 185 -8.33 -5.28 -18.83
C SER A 185 -7.20 -4.28 -18.58
N VAL A 186 -6.81 -4.14 -17.31
CA VAL A 186 -5.76 -3.21 -16.84
C VAL A 186 -4.43 -3.37 -17.62
N LYS A 187 -4.14 -4.60 -18.08
CA LYS A 187 -2.95 -4.89 -18.89
C LYS A 187 -3.00 -4.22 -20.27
N ASN A 188 -4.17 -4.16 -20.90
CA ASN A 188 -4.35 -3.55 -22.22
C ASN A 188 -4.28 -2.03 -22.13
N MET A 189 -4.98 -1.45 -21.15
CA MET A 189 -4.89 -0.01 -20.82
C MET A 189 -3.44 0.47 -20.61
N ALA A 190 -2.65 -0.28 -19.82
CA ALA A 190 -1.26 0.08 -19.54
C ALA A 190 -0.34 0.00 -20.77
N ARG A 191 -0.70 -0.77 -21.79
CA ARG A 191 0.02 -0.85 -23.08
C ARG A 191 -0.39 0.27 -24.02
N GLU A 192 -1.70 0.50 -24.19
CA GLU A 192 -2.25 1.52 -25.09
C GLU A 192 -1.93 2.95 -24.64
N SER A 193 -1.73 3.18 -23.34
CA SER A 193 -1.24 4.48 -22.85
C SER A 193 0.24 4.75 -23.05
N GLN A 194 1.03 3.74 -23.41
CA GLN A 194 2.46 3.90 -23.72
C GLN A 194 2.73 4.09 -25.22
N SER A 195 1.75 3.80 -26.08
CA SER A 195 1.72 4.28 -27.46
C SER A 195 1.30 5.75 -27.47
N THR A 196 2.23 6.63 -27.84
CA THR A 196 1.92 8.02 -28.21
C THR A 196 0.81 8.03 -29.26
N PRO A 197 -0.19 8.94 -29.20
CA PRO A 197 -1.15 9.07 -30.30
C PRO A 197 -0.40 9.60 -31.52
N GLU A 198 -0.20 8.73 -32.51
CA GLU A 198 0.16 9.15 -33.86
C GLU A 198 -1.03 9.92 -34.44
N GLN A 199 -0.70 10.98 -35.16
CA GLN A 199 -1.51 12.16 -35.40
C GLN A 199 -2.88 11.91 -36.05
N LEU A 200 -3.83 12.77 -35.67
CA LEU A 200 -4.93 13.23 -36.52
C LEU A 200 -4.43 13.55 -37.93
N VAL A 201 -4.84 12.75 -38.92
CA VAL A 201 -5.27 13.24 -40.23
C VAL A 201 -6.53 12.45 -40.62
N MET A 202 -7.63 13.18 -40.81
CA MET A 202 -8.84 12.77 -41.53
C MET A 202 -8.97 13.76 -42.71
N PRO A 203 -9.83 13.53 -43.70
CA PRO A 203 -10.00 12.34 -44.54
C PRO A 203 -9.98 12.74 -46.04
N THR A 204 -9.78 11.81 -46.98
CA THR A 204 -10.41 11.92 -48.31
C THR A 204 -10.56 10.52 -48.92
N GLY A 205 -11.79 10.05 -49.06
CA GLY A 205 -12.16 9.31 -50.27
C GLY A 205 -12.74 10.31 -51.30
N PRO A 206 -13.32 9.87 -52.42
CA PRO A 206 -13.13 8.60 -53.11
C PRO A 206 -12.60 8.79 -54.55
N ASN A 207 -11.89 7.78 -55.05
CA ASN A 207 -12.01 7.18 -56.40
C ASN A 207 -10.91 6.13 -56.56
#